data_AF-A0A815YJA0-F1
#
_entry.id   AF-A0A815YJA0-F1
#
_cell.length_a   1.000
_cell.length_b   1.000
_cell.length_c   1.000
_cell.angle_alpha   90.00
_cell.angle_beta   90.00
_cell.angle_gamma   90.00
#
_symmetry.space_group_name_H-M   'P 1'
#
loop_
_entity.id
_entity.type
_entity.pdbx_description
1 polymer ?
#
loop_
_entity_poly.entity_id
_entity_poly.type
_entity_poly.pdbx_seq_one_letter_code
_entity_poly.pdbx_strand_id
1 'polypeptide(L)' 'MITHKSQGQTLGKIIIDLMMPPDPVEVASAYVPLSRVKRLDDLLIIRPFEFATLQMKPSTAQLGELK' A
#
# COMPACT_ATOMS: atom_id res chain seq x y z
N MET A 1 -0.02 12.74 -8.63
CA MET A 1 0.59 11.55 -9.26
C MET A 1 -0.21 10.32 -8.87
N ILE A 2 -0.50 9.39 -9.78
CA ILE A 2 -1.22 8.15 -9.46
C ILE A 2 -0.25 7.05 -9.00
N THR A 3 -0.70 6.13 -8.14
CA THR A 3 0.10 5.05 -7.55
C THR A 3 0.99 4.32 -8.58
N HIS A 4 0.41 3.88 -9.69
CA HIS A 4 1.13 3.19 -10.76
C HIS A 4 2.31 4.00 -11.32
N LYS A 5 2.18 5.33 -11.46
CA LYS A 5 3.25 6.20 -11.97
C LYS A 5 4.34 6.47 -10.94
N SER A 6 4.05 6.28 -9.66
CA SER A 6 5.02 6.46 -8.57
C SER A 6 5.90 5.23 -8.31
N GLN A 7 5.56 4.08 -8.90
CA GLN A 7 6.30 2.84 -8.68
C GLN A 7 7.76 2.97 -9.08
N GLY A 8 8.66 2.49 -8.21
CA GLY A 8 10.11 2.58 -8.41
C GLY A 8 10.74 3.92 -8.02
N GLN A 9 9.94 4.94 -7.69
CA GLN A 9 10.46 6.22 -7.23
C GLN A 9 10.69 6.22 -5.72
N THR A 10 11.66 7.04 -5.28
CA THR A 10 11.80 7.45 -3.87
C THR A 10 11.47 8.94 -3.80
N LEU A 11 10.52 9.31 -2.95
CA LEU A 11 9.98 10.65 -2.81
C LEU A 11 10.38 11.22 -1.46
N GLY A 12 10.65 12.53 -1.42
CA GLY A 12 11.14 13.21 -0.21
C GLY A 12 10.05 13.39 0.85
N LYS A 13 8.87 13.87 0.45
CA LYS A 13 7.66 14.00 1.27
C LYS A 13 6.43 13.76 0.42
N ILE A 14 5.42 13.06 0.95
CA ILE A 14 4.21 12.73 0.21
C ILE A 14 2.95 12.91 1.03
N ILE A 15 1.90 13.33 0.35
CA ILE A 15 0.53 13.35 0.84
C ILE A 15 -0.25 12.33 -0.01
N ILE A 16 -0.90 11.36 0.62
CA ILE A 16 -1.63 10.29 -0.07
C ILE A 16 -3.10 10.33 0.31
N ASP A 17 -3.96 10.31 -0.71
CA ASP A 17 -5.36 9.91 -0.57
C ASP A 17 -5.47 8.41 -0.87
N LEU A 18 -5.70 7.60 0.16
CA LEU A 18 -5.91 6.15 0.05
C LEU A 18 -7.39 5.82 -0.15
N MET A 19 -8.11 6.57 -0.99
CA MET A 19 -9.47 6.21 -1.37
C MET A 19 -9.43 4.97 -2.26
N MET A 20 -9.62 3.81 -1.64
CA MET A 20 -9.67 2.52 -2.33
C MET A 20 -11.13 2.24 -2.77
N PRO A 21 -11.37 1.82 -4.03
CA PRO A 21 -12.69 1.36 -4.44
C PRO A 21 -13.14 0.13 -3.61
N PRO A 22 -14.45 -0.10 -3.44
CA PRO A 22 -15.01 -1.17 -2.59
C PRO A 22 -14.80 -2.58 -3.16
N ASP A 23 -14.43 -2.68 -4.43
CA ASP A 23 -14.05 -3.93 -5.11
C ASP A 23 -12.71 -4.47 -4.58
N PRO A 24 -12.27 -5.69 -4.97
CA PRO A 24 -11.10 -6.32 -4.38
C PRO A 24 -9.89 -5.38 -4.40
N VAL A 25 -9.56 -4.87 -3.22
CA VAL A 25 -8.44 -3.95 -3.04
C VAL A 25 -7.16 -4.73 -3.29
N GLU A 26 -6.51 -4.45 -4.42
CA GLU A 26 -5.16 -4.92 -4.63
C GLU A 26 -4.26 -4.30 -3.56
N VAL A 27 -3.67 -5.12 -2.68
CA VAL A 27 -2.78 -4.66 -1.60
C VAL A 27 -1.65 -3.78 -2.14
N ALA A 28 -1.18 -4.05 -3.36
CA ALA A 28 -0.19 -3.23 -4.05
C ALA A 28 -0.62 -1.76 -4.20
N SER A 29 -1.91 -1.50 -4.42
CA SER A 29 -2.44 -0.15 -4.59
C SER A 29 -2.36 0.69 -3.30
N ALA A 30 -2.35 0.05 -2.13
CA ALA A 30 -2.11 0.71 -0.84
C ALA A 30 -0.62 0.69 -0.46
N TYR A 31 0.09 -0.41 -0.69
CA TYR A 31 1.49 -0.59 -0.26
C TYR A 31 2.51 0.20 -1.10
N VAL A 32 2.33 0.25 -2.42
CA VAL A 32 3.25 0.98 -3.31
C VAL A 32 3.37 2.46 -2.93
N PRO A 33 2.29 3.25 -2.76
CA PRO A 33 2.45 4.66 -2.45
C PRO A 33 3.02 4.89 -1.03
N LEU A 34 2.70 4.02 -0.06
CA LEU A 34 3.26 4.06 1.30
C LEU A 34 4.78 3.82 1.32
N SER A 35 5.28 2.95 0.45
CA SER A 35 6.72 2.60 0.37
C SER A 35 7.58 3.61 -0.39
N ARG A 36 7.03 4.75 -0.83
CA ARG A 36 7.80 5.75 -1.59
C ARG A 36 8.67 6.65 -0.72
N VAL A 37 8.42 6.74 0.58
CA VAL A 37 9.23 7.54 1.53
C VAL A 37 10.15 6.66 2.37
N LYS A 38 11.22 7.26 2.91
CA LYS A 38 12.18 6.57 3.79
C LYS A 38 11.81 6.67 5.27
N ARG A 39 11.02 7.66 5.67
CA ARG A 39 10.67 7.96 7.06
C ARG A 39 9.18 8.19 7.16
N LEU A 40 8.60 7.87 8.31
CA LEU A 40 7.18 8.08 8.57
C LEU A 40 6.82 9.57 8.62
N ASP A 41 7.72 10.42 9.15
CA ASP A 41 7.53 11.88 9.23
C ASP A 41 7.36 12.56 7.86
N ASP A 42 7.75 11.87 6.79
CA ASP A 42 7.66 12.34 5.42
C ASP A 42 6.34 11.90 4.73
N LEU A 43 5.46 11.19 5.45
CA LEU A 43 4.19 10.66 4.96
C LEU A 43 3.00 11.29 5.70
N LEU A 44 2.04 11.81 4.94
CA LEU A 44 0.72 12.18 5.43
C LEU A 44 -0.38 11.41 4.68
N ILE A 45 -1.22 10.69 5.42
CA ILE A 45 -2.44 10.07 4.89
C ILE A 45 -3.62 10.96 5.25
N ILE A 46 -4.37 11.44 4.25
CA ILE A 46 -5.40 12.47 4.48
C ILE A 46 -6.76 11.92 4.92
N ARG A 47 -6.94 10.58 4.90
CA ARG A 47 -8.18 9.91 5.32
C ARG A 47 -7.86 8.69 6.19
N PRO A 48 -8.75 8.31 7.12
CA PRO A 48 -8.66 7.01 7.78
C PRO A 48 -8.63 5.89 6.74
N PHE A 49 -7.79 4.88 6.98
CA PHE A 49 -7.78 3.65 6.19
C PHE A 49 -7.74 2.45 7.16
N GLU A 50 -8.38 1.36 6.78
CA GLU A 50 -8.43 0.14 7.58
C GLU A 50 -7.14 -0.66 7.38
N PHE A 51 -6.40 -0.93 8.45
CA PHE A 51 -5.14 -1.70 8.36
C PHE A 51 -5.36 -3.10 7.76
N ALA A 52 -6.56 -3.66 7.91
CA ALA A 52 -6.96 -4.92 7.30
C ALA A 52 -6.79 -4.94 5.77
N THR A 53 -6.80 -3.78 5.08
CA THR A 53 -6.58 -3.70 3.63
C THR A 53 -5.14 -4.02 3.22
N LEU A 54 -4.19 -4.06 4.16
CA LEU A 54 -2.81 -4.48 3.90
C LEU A 54 -2.61 -5.99 4.09
N GLN A 55 -3.62 -6.71 4.60
CA GLN A 55 -3.52 -8.14 4.85
C GLN A 55 -3.70 -8.92 3.55
N MET A 56 -2.63 -9.57 3.08
CA MET A 56 -2.73 -10.59 2.04
C MET A 56 -3.05 -11.94 2.66
N LYS A 57 -4.07 -12.63 2.12
CA LYS A 57 -4.21 -14.07 2.38
C LYS A 57 -3.03 -14.79 1.73
N PRO A 58 -2.34 -15.68 2.45
CA PRO A 58 -1.29 -16.50 1.84
C PRO A 58 -1.88 -17.27 0.66
N SER A 59 -1.12 -17.35 -0.43
CA SER A 59 -1.48 -18.19 -1.57
C SER A 59 -1.48 -19.66 -1.17
N THR A 60 -2.19 -20.50 -1.93
CA THR A 60 -2.21 -21.96 -1.70
C THR A 60 -0.80 -22.57 -1.68
N ALA A 61 0.12 -22.04 -2.50
CA ALA A 61 1.52 -22.46 -2.52
C ALA A 61 2.22 -22.12 -1.20
N GLN A 62 2.07 -20.88 -0.71
CA GLN A 62 2.64 -20.43 0.56
C GLN A 62 2.05 -21.18 1.77
N LEU A 63 0.77 -21.56 1.72
CA LEU A 63 0.15 -22.40 2.76
C LEU A 63 0.72 -23.82 2.80
N GLY A 64 1.22 -24.32 1.67
CA GLY A 64 1.88 -25.63 1.59
C GLY A 64 3.26 -25.64 2.25
N GLU A 65 3.98 -24.51 2.24
CA GLU A 65 5.31 -24.34 2.85
C GLU A 65 5.26 -24.16 4.38
N LEU A 66 4.09 -23.83 4.93
CA LEU A 66 3.87 -23.59 6.38
C LEU A 66 3.50 -24.86 7.17
N LYS A 67 3.38 -26.01 6.51
CA LYS A 67 3.06 -27.31 7.12
C LYS A 67 4.31 -28.15 7.32
#